data_AF-A0A5E4NU24-F1
#
_entry.id   AF-A0A5E4NU24-F1
#
_cell.length_a   1.000
_cell.length_b   1.000
_cell.length_c   1.000
_cell.angle_alpha   90.00
_cell.angle_beta   90.00
_cell.angle_gamma   90.00
#
_symmetry.space_group_name_H-M   'P 1'
#
loop_
_entity.id
_entity.type
_entity.pdbx_description
1 polymer ?
#
loop_
_entity_poly.entity_id
_entity_poly.type
_entity_poly.pdbx_seq_one_letter_code
_entity_poly.pdbx_strand_id
1 'polypeptide(L)' 'MAKAKKQGRYMGVPGYAGVRFRVGDDGSLEMVKLVVSSGAPTLDIEAEAMIRRAAPFPKPPPGGRRDYGITLVFAAQPD' A
#
# COMPACT_ATOMS: atom_id res chain seq x y z
N MET A 1 -21.16 -27.61 -9.84
CA MET A 1 -21.52 -26.22 -9.49
C MET A 1 -20.89 -25.87 -8.15
N ALA A 2 -19.74 -25.21 -8.13
CA ALA A 2 -19.11 -24.73 -6.89
C ALA A 2 -19.25 -23.20 -6.84
N LYS A 3 -19.97 -22.73 -5.82
CA LYS A 3 -20.40 -21.34 -5.64
C LYS A 3 -19.20 -20.39 -5.69
N ALA A 4 -19.19 -19.51 -6.70
CA ALA A 4 -18.43 -18.27 -6.65
C ALA A 4 -18.79 -17.57 -5.32
N LYS A 5 -17.83 -17.50 -4.40
CA LYS A 5 -17.95 -16.76 -3.15
C LYS A 5 -18.02 -15.28 -3.53
N LYS A 6 -19.26 -14.86 -3.76
CA LYS A 6 -19.76 -13.51 -3.96
C LYS A 6 -18.84 -12.52 -3.25
N GLN A 7 -18.15 -11.73 -4.08
CA GLN A 7 -17.44 -10.51 -3.73
C GLN A 7 -18.22 -9.80 -2.62
N GLY A 8 -17.58 -9.63 -1.47
CA GLY A 8 -18.13 -8.90 -0.35
C GLY A 8 -18.45 -7.49 -0.82
N ARG A 9 -19.75 -7.23 -0.97
CA ARG A 9 -20.31 -5.90 -1.15
C ARG A 9 -19.79 -5.00 -0.05
N TYR A 10 -19.22 -3.85 -0.44
CA TYR A 10 -19.46 -2.55 0.17
C TYR A 10 -20.15 -2.59 1.55
N MET A 11 -19.37 -2.63 2.61
CA MET A 11 -19.84 -2.38 3.98
C MET A 11 -18.87 -1.39 4.63
N GLY A 12 -18.88 -0.15 4.13
CA GLY A 12 -18.80 1.07 4.94
C GLY A 12 -17.65 1.29 5.94
N VAL A 13 -16.51 0.62 5.84
CA VAL A 13 -15.32 1.01 6.60
C VAL A 13 -14.27 1.48 5.61
N PRO A 14 -13.82 2.75 5.65
CA PRO A 14 -12.59 3.13 4.96
C PRO A 14 -11.46 2.30 5.55
N GLY A 15 -11.10 1.21 4.86
CA GLY A 15 -9.93 0.42 5.21
C GLY A 15 -8.70 1.26 4.91
N TYR A 16 -7.84 1.47 5.89
CA TYR A 16 -6.56 2.14 5.68
C TYR A 16 -5.42 1.16 5.95
N ALA A 17 -4.43 1.14 5.07
CA ALA A 17 -3.21 0.35 5.24
C ALA A 17 -2.03 1.28 5.50
N GLY A 18 -1.27 1.00 6.56
CA GLY A 18 -0.03 1.70 6.84
C GLY A 18 1.13 0.94 6.21
N VAL A 19 1.92 1.60 5.37
CA VAL A 19 3.09 1.00 4.72
C VAL A 19 4.33 1.82 5.04
N ARG A 20 5.41 1.13 5.41
CA ARG A 20 6.74 1.72 5.55
C ARG A 20 7.64 1.18 4.44
N PHE A 21 8.39 2.06 3.80
CA PHE A 21 9.31 1.69 2.74
C PHE A 21 10.59 2.51 2.81
N ARG A 22 11.66 1.97 2.20
CA ARG A 22 12.96 2.63 2.09
C ARG A 22 13.30 2.87 0.63
N VAL A 23 13.72 4.09 0.34
CA VAL A 23 14.21 4.49 -0.98
C VAL A 23 15.74 4.62 -0.92
N GLY A 24 16.43 3.96 -1.83
CA GLY A 24 17.89 4.04 -1.98
C GLY A 24 18.35 5.39 -2.51
N ASP A 25 19.66 5.63 -2.46
CA ASP A 25 20.26 6.92 -2.88
C ASP A 25 20.08 7.19 -4.39
N ASP A 26 19.83 6.13 -5.17
CA ASP A 26 19.55 6.18 -6.60
C ASP A 26 18.05 6.31 -6.94
N GLY A 27 17.16 6.27 -5.95
CA GLY A 27 15.70 6.28 -6.13
C GLY A 27 15.07 4.88 -6.21
N SER A 28 15.86 3.81 -6.07
CA SER A 28 15.35 2.44 -6.05
C SER A 28 14.54 2.14 -4.78
N LEU A 29 13.58 1.22 -4.87
CA LEU A 29 12.84 0.73 -3.70
C LEU A 29 13.64 -0.41 -3.05
N GLU A 30 14.27 -0.14 -1.91
CA GLU A 30 15.09 -1.13 -1.20
C GLU A 30 14.26 -2.05 -0.29
N MET A 31 13.21 -1.50 0.32
CA MET A 31 12.37 -2.23 1.27
C MET A 31 10.93 -1.71 1.21
N VAL A 32 9.97 -2.61 1.39
CA VAL A 32 8.56 -2.28 1.65
C VAL A 32 8.01 -3.25 2.69
N LYS A 33 7.21 -2.74 3.62
CA LYS A 33 6.57 -3.54 4.67
C LYS A 33 5.26 -2.91 5.14
N LEU A 34 4.22 -3.73 5.25
CA LEU A 34 3.00 -3.38 5.96
C LEU A 34 3.27 -3.19 7.48
N VAL A 35 2.90 -2.03 8.02
CA VAL A 35 3.01 -1.69 9.45
C VAL A 35 1.66 -1.60 10.15
N VAL A 36 0.58 -1.36 9.40
CA VAL A 36 -0.80 -1.38 9.88
C VAL A 36 -1.66 -2.08 8.84
N SER A 37 -2.34 -3.16 9.24
CA SER A 37 -3.29 -3.87 8.37
C SER A 37 -4.59 -3.08 8.21
N SER A 38 -5.14 -3.13 7.01
CA SER A 38 -6.46 -2.61 6.67
C SER A 38 -7.62 -3.45 7.21
N GLY A 39 -7.34 -4.63 7.77
CA GLY A 39 -8.34 -5.61 8.17
C GLY A 39 -8.81 -6.52 7.04
N ALA A 40 -8.32 -6.33 5.81
CA ALA A 40 -8.59 -7.18 4.65
C ALA A 40 -7.28 -7.59 3.96
N PRO A 41 -6.91 -8.89 3.96
CA PRO A 41 -5.64 -9.35 3.37
C PRO A 41 -5.44 -8.95 1.91
N THR A 42 -6.51 -8.86 1.12
CA THR A 42 -6.45 -8.43 -0.27
C THR A 42 -6.06 -6.96 -0.41
N LEU A 43 -6.56 -6.08 0.47
CA LEU A 43 -6.19 -4.67 0.46
C LEU A 43 -4.77 -4.46 1.00
N ASP A 44 -4.33 -5.28 1.94
CA ASP A 44 -2.95 -5.27 2.45
C ASP A 44 -1.93 -5.63 1.37
N ILE A 45 -2.22 -6.66 0.58
CA ILE A 45 -1.38 -7.05 -0.57
C ILE A 45 -1.35 -5.91 -1.60
N GLU A 46 -2.50 -5.31 -1.93
CA GLU A 46 -2.55 -4.18 -2.86
C GLU A 46 -1.84 -2.93 -2.32
N ALA A 47 -1.84 -2.71 -1.00
CA ALA A 47 -1.10 -1.62 -0.37
C ALA A 47 0.40 -1.72 -0.64
N GLU A 48 0.99 -2.90 -0.44
CA GLU A 48 2.40 -3.14 -0.76
C GLU A 48 2.66 -3.08 -2.27
N ALA A 49 1.75 -3.64 -3.08
CA ALA A 49 1.86 -3.63 -4.52
C ALA A 49 1.82 -2.21 -5.10
N MET A 50 1.01 -1.30 -4.53
CA MET A 50 0.98 0.11 -4.92
C MET A 50 2.34 0.78 -4.75
N ILE A 51 3.02 0.57 -3.62
CA ILE A 51 4.37 1.11 -3.40
C ILE A 51 5.36 0.54 -4.41
N ARG A 52 5.28 -0.76 -4.70
CA ARG A 52 6.15 -1.39 -5.71
C ARG A 52 5.92 -0.85 -7.11
N ARG A 53 4.66 -0.55 -7.49
CA ARG A 53 4.30 0.05 -8.78
C ARG A 53 4.74 1.51 -8.89
N ALA A 54 4.79 2.24 -7.78
CA ALA A 54 5.25 3.62 -7.74
C ALA A 54 6.77 3.74 -7.92
N ALA A 55 7.53 2.65 -7.76
CA ALA A 55 8.96 2.65 -8.04
C ALA A 55 9.24 2.77 -9.55
N PRO A 56 10.33 3.46 -9.94
CA PRO A 56 11.33 4.11 -9.08
C PRO A 56 10.84 5.44 -8.50
N PHE A 57 11.37 5.80 -7.33
CA PHE A 57 11.08 7.06 -6.66
C PHE A 57 12.11 8.14 -7.04
N PRO A 58 11.79 9.44 -6.85
CA PRO A 58 12.78 10.49 -6.94
C PRO A 58 13.94 10.26 -5.96
N LYS A 59 15.16 10.63 -6.37
CA LYS A 59 16.34 10.53 -5.51
C LYS A 59 16.17 11.38 -4.25
N PRO A 60 16.39 10.82 -3.05
CA PRO A 60 16.39 11.60 -1.81
C PRO A 60 17.45 12.72 -1.86
N PRO A 61 17.20 13.88 -1.24
CA PRO A 61 18.21 14.92 -1.13
C PRO A 61 19.41 14.42 -0.30
N PRO A 62 20.64 14.94 -0.54
CA PRO A 62 21.83 14.54 0.22
C PRO A 62 21.63 14.71 1.73
N GLY A 63 21.89 13.65 2.51
CA GLY A 63 21.66 13.64 3.96
C GLY A 63 20.17 13.60 4.38
N GLY A 64 19.26 13.49 3.42
CA GLY A 64 17.83 13.38 3.65
C GLY A 64 17.40 12.06 4.27
N ARG A 65 16.16 12.02 4.77
CA ARG A 65 15.55 10.78 5.26
C ARG A 65 15.26 9.85 4.08
N ARG A 66 15.47 8.55 4.29
CA ARG A 66 15.26 7.50 3.29
C ARG A 66 14.18 6.50 3.67
N ASP A 67 13.77 6.51 4.95
CA ASP A 67 12.66 5.73 5.45
C ASP A 67 11.38 6.58 5.43
N TYR A 68 10.37 6.11 4.72
CA TYR A 68 9.08 6.77 4.53
C TYR A 68 7.96 5.90 5.08
N GLY A 69 6.97 6.53 5.70
CA GLY A 69 5.74 5.88 6.14
C GLY A 69 4.55 6.61 5.54
N ILE A 70 3.65 5.88 4.89
CA ILE A 70 2.42 6.43 4.33
C ILE A 70 1.20 5.63 4.77
N THR A 71 0.05 6.28 4.69
CA THR A 71 -1.26 5.66 4.90
C THR A 71 -2.02 5.67 3.59
N LEU A 72 -2.41 4.49 3.13
CA LEU A 72 -3.21 4.30 1.93
C LEU A 72 -4.67 4.15 2.37
N VAL A 73 -5.53 5.04 1.89
CA VAL A 73 -6.97 5.01 2.18
C VAL A 73 -7.69 4.36 1.01
N PHE A 74 -8.44 3.29 1.28
CA PHE A 74 -9.28 2.63 0.30
C PHE A 74 -10.71 3.15 0.43
N ALA A 75 -11.13 3.96 -0.53
CA ALA A 75 -12.52 4.38 -0.67
C ALA A 75 -13.25 3.40 -1.59
N ALA A 76 -14.46 2.99 -1.19
CA ALA A 76 -15.33 2.25 -2.07
C ALA A 76 -15.93 3.24 -3.09
N GLN A 77 -15.69 3.02 -4.38
CA GLN A 77 -16.21 3.91 -5.43
C GLN A 77 -17.74 3.74 -5.49
N PRO A 78 -18.55 4.79 -5.32
CA PRO A 78 -19.99 4.68 -5.54
C PRO A 78 -20.26 4.36 -7.02
N ASP A 79 -21.14 3.39 -7.26
CA ASP A 79 -21.65 3.03 -8.60
C ASP A 79 -22.45 4.18 -9.23
#